data_AF-A0A015XD68-F1
#
_entry.id   AF-A0A015XD68-F1
#
_cell.length_a   1.000
_cell.length_b   1.000
_cell.length_c   1.000
_cell.angle_alpha   90.00
_cell.angle_beta   90.00
_cell.angle_gamma   90.00
#
_symmetry.space_group_name_H-M   'P 1'
#
loop_
_entity.id
_entity.type
_entity.pdbx_description
1 polymer ?
#
loop_
_entity_poly.entity_id
_entity_poly.type
_entity_poly.pdbx_seq_one_letter_code
_entity_poly.pdbx_strand_id
1 'polypeptide(L)'
;MYILYALMLQVGISIGSNKNLKFLIKSLRPNMLLVPIATIVGTLLFSAFASLLLSQWSVFDCMAVGSGFAYYSLSSILITQFKEASVGLQLATELGTIALLANIFREMMALLGAPLIRKYFGKLAPISAAGVNSMDVLLPSITLYSGKDMIPVAIFHGILIDMSVPFFVSLFCSL
;
A
#
# COMPACT_ATOMS: atom_id res chain seq x y z
N MET A 1 -19.40 -6.86 -20.25
CA MET A 1 -19.39 -7.25 -18.82
C MET A 1 -19.06 -8.73 -18.59
N TYR A 2 -19.72 -9.68 -19.26
CA TYR A 2 -19.49 -11.13 -19.06
C TYR A 2 -18.04 -11.59 -19.27
N ILE A 3 -17.32 -10.97 -20.20
CA ILE A 3 -15.89 -11.26 -20.46
C ILE A 3 -15.04 -10.93 -19.23
N LEU A 4 -15.31 -9.83 -18.52
CA LEU A 4 -14.57 -9.45 -17.31
C LEU A 4 -14.77 -10.49 -16.20
N TYR A 5 -16.00 -10.95 -16.00
CA TYR A 5 -16.29 -12.00 -15.02
C TYR A 5 -15.63 -13.33 -15.38
N ALA A 6 -15.62 -13.70 -16.66
CA ALA A 6 -14.90 -14.89 -17.13
C ALA A 6 -13.39 -14.77 -16.87
N LEU A 7 -12.79 -13.61 -17.13
CA LEU A 7 -11.38 -13.34 -16.86
C LEU A 7 -11.07 -13.36 -15.35
N MET A 8 -11.89 -12.75 -14.50
CA MET A 8 -11.72 -12.79 -13.05
C MET A 8 -11.82 -14.22 -12.50
N LEU A 9 -12.75 -15.02 -13.02
CA LEU A 9 -12.89 -16.43 -12.67
C LEU A 9 -11.68 -17.25 -13.12
N GLN A 10 -11.17 -17.01 -14.34
CA GLN A 10 -9.98 -17.68 -14.86
C GLN A 10 -8.72 -17.32 -14.06
N VAL A 11 -8.58 -16.06 -13.65
CA VAL A 11 -7.50 -15.61 -12.75
C VAL A 11 -7.62 -16.29 -11.39
N GLY A 12 -8.82 -16.35 -10.81
CA GLY A 12 -9.08 -17.04 -9.54
C GLY A 12 -8.71 -18.53 -9.59
N ILE A 13 -9.10 -19.24 -10.65
CA ILE A 13 -8.73 -20.65 -10.86
C ILE A 13 -7.22 -20.81 -11.05
N SER A 14 -6.59 -19.94 -11.83
CA SER A 14 -5.14 -19.95 -12.07
C SER A 14 -4.34 -19.77 -10.77
N ILE A 15 -4.77 -18.81 -9.93
CA ILE A 15 -4.18 -18.57 -8.60
C ILE A 15 -4.40 -19.78 -7.68
N GLY A 16 -5.62 -20.30 -7.59
CA GLY A 16 -5.96 -21.44 -6.73
C GLY A 16 -5.28 -22.77 -7.12
N SER A 17 -4.99 -22.96 -8.40
CA SER A 17 -4.30 -24.14 -8.94
C SER A 17 -2.77 -24.06 -8.78
N ASN A 18 -2.22 -22.88 -8.48
CA ASN A 18 -0.78 -22.69 -8.40
C ASN A 18 -0.20 -23.38 -7.15
N LYS A 19 0.59 -24.45 -7.37
CA LYS A 19 1.27 -25.20 -6.30
C LYS A 19 2.21 -24.31 -5.47
N ASN A 20 2.77 -23.23 -6.06
CA ASN A 20 3.56 -22.25 -5.34
C ASN A 20 2.74 -21.48 -4.31
N LEU A 21 1.45 -21.23 -4.57
CA LEU A 21 0.56 -20.56 -3.61
C LEU A 21 0.30 -21.43 -2.39
N LYS A 22 0.05 -22.73 -2.58
CA LYS A 22 -0.08 -23.69 -1.46
C LYS A 22 1.19 -23.76 -0.62
N PHE A 23 2.37 -23.72 -1.25
CA PHE A 23 3.65 -23.63 -0.55
C PHE A 23 3.81 -22.30 0.20
N LEU A 24 3.44 -21.18 -0.43
CA LEU A 24 3.45 -19.84 0.15
C LEU A 24 2.60 -19.81 1.42
N ILE A 25 1.35 -20.28 1.34
CA ILE A 25 0.40 -20.35 2.46
C ILE A 25 0.94 -21.25 3.58
N LYS A 26 1.54 -22.39 3.24
CA LYS A 26 2.13 -23.31 4.23
C LYS A 26 3.40 -22.74 4.90
N SER A 27 4.06 -21.78 4.25
CA SER A 27 5.20 -21.04 4.80
C SER A 27 4.82 -19.82 5.62
N LEU A 28 3.52 -19.45 5.63
CA LEU A 28 3.02 -18.33 6.42
C LEU A 28 3.14 -18.64 7.91
N ARG A 29 3.92 -17.81 8.61
CA ARG A 29 3.99 -17.80 10.07
C ARG A 29 3.13 -16.64 10.58
N PRO A 30 2.44 -16.77 11.72
CA PRO A 30 1.66 -15.68 12.31
C PRO A 30 2.48 -14.40 12.51
N ASN A 31 3.78 -14.53 12.80
CA ASN A 31 4.71 -13.41 12.94
C ASN A 31 4.86 -12.56 11.67
N MET A 32 4.45 -13.05 10.50
CA MET A 32 4.46 -12.28 9.24
C MET A 32 3.40 -11.18 9.22
N LEU A 33 2.38 -11.24 10.08
CA LEU A 33 1.40 -10.16 10.26
C LEU A 33 1.99 -8.91 10.90
N LEU A 34 3.12 -9.02 11.59
CA LEU A 34 3.76 -7.89 12.24
C LEU A 34 4.23 -6.84 11.21
N VAL A 35 4.64 -7.28 10.02
CA VAL A 35 5.12 -6.38 8.96
C VAL A 35 4.00 -5.46 8.45
N PRO A 36 2.85 -5.97 7.95
CA PRO A 36 1.78 -5.09 7.47
C PRO A 36 1.19 -4.23 8.60
N ILE A 37 1.07 -4.74 9.83
CA ILE A 37 0.61 -3.95 10.97
C ILE A 37 1.59 -2.79 11.25
N ALA A 38 2.89 -3.07 11.30
CA ALA A 38 3.91 -2.04 11.49
C ALA A 38 3.90 -1.02 10.34
N THR A 39 3.71 -1.45 9.09
CA THR A 39 3.56 -0.57 7.93
C THR A 39 2.36 0.36 8.07
N ILE A 40 1.19 -0.18 8.43
CA ILE A 40 -0.05 0.58 8.61
C ILE A 40 0.13 1.60 9.74
N VAL A 41 0.48 1.12 10.93
CA VAL A 41 0.62 1.98 12.12
C VAL A 41 1.69 3.03 11.90
N GLY A 42 2.86 2.65 11.39
CA GLY A 42 3.96 3.58 11.11
C GLY A 42 3.55 4.65 10.09
N THR A 43 2.97 4.25 8.96
CA THR A 43 2.54 5.23 7.93
C THR A 43 1.49 6.18 8.50
N LEU A 44 0.45 5.66 9.17
CA LEU A 44 -0.63 6.48 9.70
C LEU A 44 -0.16 7.44 10.80
N LEU A 45 0.75 6.99 11.68
CA LEU A 45 1.35 7.87 12.69
C LEU A 45 2.16 8.99 12.05
N PHE A 46 3.05 8.68 11.10
CA PHE A 46 3.86 9.71 10.42
C PHE A 46 3.01 10.65 9.56
N SER A 47 1.95 10.14 8.92
CA SER A 47 0.97 10.97 8.21
C SER A 47 0.20 11.90 9.15
N ALA A 48 -0.21 11.41 10.33
CA ALA A 48 -0.81 12.26 11.35
C ALA A 48 0.17 13.34 11.82
N PHE A 49 1.44 13.01 12.04
CA PHE A 49 2.47 14.01 12.39
C PHE A 49 2.71 15.03 11.27
N ALA A 50 2.61 14.64 10.00
CA ALA A 50 2.76 15.57 8.88
C ALA A 50 1.71 16.69 8.90
N SER A 51 0.52 16.45 9.45
CA SER A 51 -0.51 17.49 9.61
C SER A 51 -0.06 18.66 10.50
N LEU A 52 0.87 18.44 11.44
CA LEU A 52 1.43 19.50 12.26
C LEU A 52 2.26 20.51 11.44
N LEU A 53 2.78 20.08 10.29
CA LEU A 53 3.52 20.92 9.35
C LEU A 53 2.60 21.53 8.29
N LEU A 54 1.47 20.88 8.00
CA LEU A 54 0.53 21.24 6.92
C LEU A 54 -0.74 21.87 7.51
N SER A 55 -0.68 23.15 7.85
CA SER A 55 -1.79 23.89 8.50
C SER A 55 -3.09 23.98 7.68
N GLN A 56 -3.04 23.67 6.39
CA GLN A 56 -4.17 23.76 5.47
C GLN A 56 -5.04 22.48 5.45
N TRP A 57 -4.51 21.34 5.90
CA TRP A 57 -5.18 20.04 5.84
C TRP A 57 -5.42 19.49 7.24
N SER A 58 -6.55 18.82 7.46
CA SER A 58 -6.80 18.17 8.75
C SER A 58 -5.90 16.95 8.94
N VAL A 59 -5.81 16.49 10.20
CA VAL A 59 -5.12 15.24 10.54
C VAL A 59 -5.69 14.07 9.72
N PHE A 60 -7.01 14.02 9.57
CA PHE A 60 -7.70 12.96 8.84
C PHE A 60 -7.43 13.01 7.34
N ASP A 61 -7.33 14.20 6.73
CA ASP A 61 -6.96 14.33 5.31
C ASP A 61 -5.54 13.81 5.06
N CYS A 62 -4.60 14.12 5.96
CA CYS A 62 -3.23 13.63 5.88
C CYS A 62 -3.17 12.10 6.09
N MET A 63 -3.95 11.55 7.01
CA MET A 63 -4.07 10.10 7.21
C MET A 63 -4.73 9.40 6.02
N ALA A 64 -5.71 10.02 5.36
CA ALA A 64 -6.33 9.52 4.13
C ALA A 64 -5.31 9.46 2.98
N VAL A 65 -4.49 10.49 2.82
CA VAL A 65 -3.37 10.49 1.86
C VAL A 65 -2.38 9.35 2.16
N GLY A 66 -2.03 9.17 3.44
CA GLY A 66 -1.10 8.14 3.90
C GLY A 66 -1.63 6.71 3.74
N SER A 67 -2.93 6.51 3.92
CA SER A 67 -3.59 5.20 3.81
C SER A 67 -3.68 4.66 2.38
N GLY A 68 -3.20 5.43 1.39
CA GLY A 68 -2.97 4.91 0.05
C GLY A 68 -1.90 3.82 0.00
N PHE A 69 -0.94 3.80 0.94
CA PHE A 69 0.11 2.78 1.05
C PHE A 69 0.79 2.39 -0.29
N ALA A 70 1.11 3.38 -1.12
CA ALA A 70 1.65 3.26 -2.48
C ALA A 70 0.64 2.80 -3.58
N TYR A 71 -0.62 2.53 -3.25
CA TYR A 71 -1.70 2.33 -4.22
C TYR A 71 -2.23 3.67 -4.72
N TYR A 72 -1.37 4.42 -5.41
CA TYR A 72 -1.60 5.81 -5.81
C TYR A 72 -2.82 6.01 -6.73
N SER A 73 -3.09 5.06 -7.63
CA SER A 73 -4.16 5.17 -8.62
C SER A 73 -5.56 4.96 -8.02
N LEU A 74 -5.71 3.99 -7.12
CA LEU A 74 -6.98 3.75 -6.43
C LEU A 74 -7.24 4.80 -5.34
N SER A 75 -6.24 5.04 -4.48
CA SER A 75 -6.42 5.94 -3.33
C SER A 75 -6.75 7.37 -3.74
N SER A 76 -6.10 7.92 -4.78
CA SER A 76 -6.39 9.27 -5.26
C SER A 76 -7.83 9.44 -5.74
N ILE A 77 -8.35 8.49 -6.51
CA ILE A 77 -9.73 8.51 -6.99
C ILE A 77 -10.71 8.41 -5.82
N LEU A 78 -10.47 7.49 -4.89
CA LEU A 78 -11.33 7.31 -3.71
C LEU A 78 -11.36 8.57 -2.84
N ILE A 79 -10.20 9.21 -2.61
CA ILE A 79 -10.11 10.44 -1.82
C ILE A 79 -10.89 11.57 -2.50
N THR A 80 -10.67 11.80 -3.80
CA THR A 80 -11.41 12.84 -4.54
C THR A 80 -12.91 12.59 -4.45
N GLN A 81 -13.37 11.37 -4.70
CA GLN A 81 -14.81 11.02 -4.67
C GLN A 81 -15.43 11.17 -3.28
N PHE A 82 -14.76 10.73 -2.23
CA PHE A 82 -15.31 10.79 -0.87
C PHE A 82 -15.25 12.20 -0.27
N LYS A 83 -14.28 13.03 -0.65
CA LYS A 83 -14.15 14.41 -0.15
C LYS A 83 -14.88 15.44 -1.01
N GLU A 84 -15.26 15.12 -2.25
CA GLU A 84 -15.99 16.04 -3.15
C GLU A 84 -17.24 16.64 -2.49
N ALA A 85 -18.03 15.81 -1.80
CA ALA A 85 -19.26 16.26 -1.16
C ALA A 85 -19.03 17.16 0.07
N SER A 86 -17.88 17.04 0.75
CA SER A 86 -17.61 17.72 2.02
C SER A 86 -16.78 19.00 1.87
N VAL A 87 -15.80 19.01 0.98
CA VAL A 87 -14.89 20.16 0.74
C VAL A 87 -15.02 20.78 -0.65
N GLY A 88 -15.88 20.21 -1.51
CA GLY A 88 -16.08 20.67 -2.88
C GLY A 88 -15.07 20.06 -3.86
N LEU A 89 -15.43 20.07 -5.15
CA LEU A 89 -14.66 19.39 -6.20
C LEU A 89 -13.22 19.88 -6.33
N GLN A 90 -12.97 21.19 -6.16
CA GLN A 90 -11.64 21.77 -6.36
C GLN A 90 -10.66 21.28 -5.28
N LEU A 91 -10.99 21.46 -4.00
CA LEU A 91 -10.17 20.99 -2.87
C LEU A 91 -10.05 19.46 -2.83
N ALA A 92 -11.12 18.74 -3.16
CA ALA A 92 -11.07 17.28 -3.23
C ALA A 92 -10.09 16.79 -4.31
N THR A 93 -10.06 17.46 -5.47
CA THR A 93 -9.12 17.14 -6.56
C THR A 93 -7.68 17.49 -6.18
N GLU A 94 -7.46 18.60 -5.48
CA GLU A 94 -6.14 18.94 -4.93
C GLU A 94 -5.64 17.86 -3.96
N LEU A 95 -6.48 17.44 -3.01
CA LEU A 95 -6.15 16.39 -2.05
C LEU A 95 -5.89 15.04 -2.73
N GLY A 96 -6.72 14.67 -3.73
CA GLY A 96 -6.49 13.47 -4.55
C GLY A 96 -5.18 13.52 -5.32
N THR A 97 -4.79 14.70 -5.82
CA THR A 97 -3.49 14.89 -6.50
C THR A 97 -2.32 14.77 -5.53
N ILE A 98 -2.45 15.34 -4.33
CA ILE A 98 -1.47 15.17 -3.25
C ILE A 98 -1.33 13.67 -2.91
N ALA A 99 -2.44 12.94 -2.80
CA ALA A 99 -2.44 11.50 -2.56
C ALA A 99 -1.71 10.73 -3.65
N LEU A 100 -1.97 11.04 -4.92
CA LEU A 100 -1.31 10.42 -6.06
C LEU A 100 0.21 10.65 -5.99
N LEU A 101 0.64 11.91 -5.84
CA LEU A 101 2.06 12.26 -5.83
C LEU A 101 2.77 11.68 -4.61
N ALA A 102 2.20 11.79 -3.41
CA ALA A 102 2.81 11.26 -2.19
C ALA A 102 3.04 9.74 -2.27
N ASN A 103 2.08 9.01 -2.83
CA ASN A 103 2.19 7.55 -2.97
C ASN A 103 3.13 7.15 -4.12
N ILE A 104 3.22 7.92 -5.21
CA ILE A 104 4.26 7.73 -6.23
C ILE A 104 5.65 8.00 -5.65
N PHE A 105 5.82 9.07 -4.86
CA PHE A 105 7.09 9.34 -4.20
C PHE A 105 7.48 8.22 -3.24
N ARG A 106 6.52 7.67 -2.48
CA ARG A 106 6.75 6.48 -1.64
C ARG A 106 7.25 5.30 -2.48
N GLU A 107 6.58 4.99 -3.59
CA GLU A 107 7.01 3.91 -4.50
C GLU A 107 8.44 4.15 -5.01
N MET A 108 8.73 5.34 -5.53
CA MET A 108 10.05 5.69 -6.07
C MET A 108 11.15 5.66 -5.00
N MET A 109 10.87 6.17 -3.79
CA MET A 109 11.80 6.10 -2.66
C MET A 109 12.05 4.66 -2.23
N ALA A 110 11.02 3.81 -2.21
CA ALA A 110 11.19 2.41 -1.87
C ALA A 110 11.95 1.64 -2.97
N LEU A 111 11.71 1.95 -4.24
CA LEU A 111 12.33 1.28 -5.38
C LEU A 111 13.82 1.64 -5.50
N LEU A 112 14.13 2.95 -5.53
CA LEU A 112 15.49 3.45 -5.66
C LEU A 112 16.28 3.32 -4.34
N GLY A 113 15.59 3.46 -3.21
CA GLY A 113 16.17 3.38 -1.87
C GLY A 113 16.28 1.96 -1.33
N ALA A 114 15.74 0.93 -1.99
CA ALA A 114 15.78 -0.47 -1.55
C ALA A 114 17.15 -0.93 -0.98
N PRO A 115 18.31 -0.69 -1.64
CA PRO A 115 19.60 -1.10 -1.09
C PRO A 115 19.98 -0.36 0.21
N LEU A 116 19.67 0.94 0.29
CA LEU A 116 19.95 1.76 1.47
C LEU A 116 19.04 1.39 2.63
N ILE A 117 17.73 1.27 2.36
CA ILE A 117 16.72 0.86 3.34
C ILE A 117 17.09 -0.50 3.93
N ARG A 118 17.46 -1.47 3.07
CA ARG A 118 17.95 -2.78 3.52
C ARG A 118 19.19 -2.67 4.39
N LYS A 119 20.15 -1.83 4.02
CA LYS A 119 21.43 -1.69 4.74
C LYS A 119 21.24 -1.16 6.15
N TYR A 120 20.36 -0.17 6.34
CA TYR A 120 20.19 0.51 7.63
C TYR A 120 19.08 -0.10 8.50
N PHE A 121 18.01 -0.64 7.90
CA PHE A 121 16.82 -1.08 8.63
C PHE A 121 16.54 -2.59 8.51
N GLY A 122 17.40 -3.34 7.81
CA GLY A 122 17.33 -4.79 7.70
C GLY A 122 16.41 -5.30 6.59
N LYS A 123 16.20 -6.62 6.54
CA LYS A 123 15.53 -7.32 5.42
C LYS A 123 14.05 -6.99 5.25
N LEU A 124 13.35 -6.67 6.33
CA LEU A 124 11.90 -6.41 6.33
C LEU A 124 11.55 -4.97 5.90
N ALA A 125 12.49 -4.04 6.04
CA ALA A 125 12.23 -2.63 5.81
C ALA A 125 11.89 -2.30 4.35
N PRO A 126 12.56 -2.87 3.31
CA PRO A 126 12.14 -2.66 1.93
C PRO A 126 10.70 -3.12 1.64
N ILE A 127 10.24 -4.18 2.30
CA ILE A 127 8.86 -4.67 2.17
C ILE A 127 7.88 -3.66 2.75
N SER A 128 8.15 -3.15 3.94
CA SER A 128 7.30 -2.13 4.59
C SER A 128 7.27 -0.82 3.80
N ALA A 129 8.43 -0.35 3.34
CA ALA A 129 8.54 0.85 2.52
C ALA A 129 7.73 0.74 1.22
N ALA A 130 7.75 -0.44 0.58
CA ALA A 130 7.05 -0.70 -0.68
C ALA A 130 5.52 -0.62 -0.60
N GLY A 131 4.91 -0.84 0.58
CA GLY A 131 3.45 -0.82 0.72
C GLY A 131 2.78 -1.93 -0.10
N VAL A 132 1.72 -1.61 -0.83
CA VAL A 132 1.03 -2.55 -1.74
C VAL A 132 1.99 -3.12 -2.79
N ASN A 133 2.92 -2.31 -3.26
CA ASN A 133 3.76 -2.64 -4.41
C ASN A 133 4.87 -3.66 -4.08
N SER A 134 4.91 -4.15 -2.83
CA SER A 134 5.79 -5.22 -2.40
C SER A 134 5.51 -6.55 -3.10
N MET A 135 4.29 -6.74 -3.62
CA MET A 135 3.89 -7.98 -4.30
C MET A 135 4.14 -7.97 -5.82
N ASP A 136 4.42 -6.81 -6.43
CA ASP A 136 4.58 -6.66 -7.88
C ASP A 136 5.79 -5.79 -8.26
N VAL A 137 5.67 -4.47 -8.35
CA VAL A 137 6.67 -3.54 -8.91
C VAL A 137 7.98 -3.61 -8.14
N LEU A 138 7.93 -3.71 -6.81
CA LEU A 138 9.11 -3.79 -5.96
C LEU A 138 9.53 -5.22 -5.61
N LEU A 139 8.77 -6.23 -6.02
CA LEU A 139 9.10 -7.63 -5.73
C LEU A 139 10.48 -8.04 -6.27
N PRO A 140 10.90 -7.66 -7.51
CA PRO A 140 12.24 -7.94 -8.01
C PRO A 140 13.34 -7.30 -7.16
N SER A 141 13.16 -6.02 -6.77
CA SER A 141 14.11 -5.30 -5.92
C SER A 141 14.22 -5.90 -4.52
N ILE A 142 13.09 -6.27 -3.90
CA ILE A 142 13.06 -6.98 -2.62
C ILE A 142 13.77 -8.33 -2.74
N THR A 143 13.52 -9.07 -3.82
CA THR A 143 14.17 -10.37 -4.05
C THR A 143 15.69 -10.23 -4.17
N LEU A 144 16.16 -9.18 -4.85
CA LEU A 144 17.58 -8.89 -5.05
C LEU A 144 18.29 -8.49 -3.75
N TYR A 145 17.68 -7.62 -2.94
CA TYR A 145 18.34 -7.01 -1.77
C TYR A 145 18.01 -7.69 -0.43
N SER A 146 16.78 -8.16 -0.26
CA SER A 146 16.30 -8.81 0.97
C SER A 146 16.38 -10.34 0.92
N GLY A 147 16.46 -10.93 -0.27
CA GLY A 147 16.63 -12.36 -0.50
C GLY A 147 15.34 -13.08 -0.92
N LYS A 148 15.50 -14.24 -1.56
CA LYS A 148 14.38 -15.06 -2.07
C LYS A 148 13.50 -15.63 -0.95
N ASP A 149 14.07 -15.81 0.23
CA ASP A 149 13.37 -16.19 1.47
C ASP A 149 12.26 -15.19 1.86
N MET A 150 12.35 -13.95 1.39
CA MET A 150 11.43 -12.87 1.73
C MET A 150 10.24 -12.72 0.77
N ILE A 151 10.23 -13.45 -0.36
CA ILE A 151 9.16 -13.39 -1.37
C ILE A 151 7.78 -13.71 -0.75
N PRO A 152 7.60 -14.79 0.05
CA PRO A 152 6.32 -15.07 0.70
C PRO A 152 5.83 -13.93 1.60
N VAL A 153 6.74 -13.27 2.33
CA VAL A 153 6.43 -12.15 3.21
C VAL A 153 5.99 -10.94 2.39
N ALA A 154 6.69 -10.63 1.30
CA ALA A 154 6.40 -9.48 0.45
C ALA A 154 5.04 -9.60 -0.26
N ILE A 155 4.70 -10.79 -0.77
CA ILE A 155 3.40 -11.05 -1.40
C ILE A 155 2.27 -10.96 -0.37
N PHE A 156 2.43 -11.62 0.79
CA PHE A 156 1.42 -11.61 1.84
C PHE A 156 1.19 -10.19 2.40
N HIS A 157 2.28 -9.44 2.60
CA HIS A 157 2.23 -8.03 2.97
C HIS A 157 1.43 -7.21 1.94
N GLY A 158 1.79 -7.29 0.66
CA GLY A 158 1.13 -6.53 -0.40
C GLY A 158 -0.37 -6.78 -0.44
N ILE A 159 -0.79 -8.05 -0.38
CA ILE A 159 -2.22 -8.44 -0.37
C ILE A 159 -2.96 -7.86 0.84
N LEU A 160 -2.38 -7.93 2.04
CA LEU A 160 -3.04 -7.41 3.25
C LEU A 160 -3.15 -5.89 3.25
N ILE A 161 -2.09 -5.21 2.79
CA ILE A 161 -2.12 -3.74 2.66
C ILE A 161 -3.14 -3.34 1.60
N ASP A 162 -3.17 -4.03 0.45
CA ASP A 162 -4.10 -3.75 -0.65
C ASP A 162 -5.57 -3.79 -0.19
N MET A 163 -5.95 -4.87 0.50
CA MET A 163 -7.30 -4.99 1.09
C MET A 163 -7.61 -3.91 2.13
N SER A 164 -6.58 -3.35 2.78
CA SER A 164 -6.76 -2.32 3.80
C SER A 164 -6.95 -0.90 3.24
N VAL A 165 -6.47 -0.63 2.02
CA VAL A 165 -6.51 0.72 1.41
C VAL A 165 -7.93 1.28 1.35
N PRO A 166 -8.94 0.59 0.75
CA PRO A 166 -10.29 1.15 0.63
C PRO A 166 -10.92 1.41 2.00
N PHE A 167 -10.67 0.52 2.97
CA PHE A 167 -11.19 0.66 4.33
C PHE A 167 -10.63 1.90 5.02
N PHE A 168 -9.30 2.05 5.07
CA PHE A 168 -8.68 3.19 5.76
C PHE A 168 -8.92 4.52 5.03
N VAL A 169 -8.85 4.55 3.70
CA VAL A 169 -9.18 5.76 2.92
C VAL A 169 -10.62 6.19 3.19
N SER A 170 -11.58 5.27 3.10
CA SER A 170 -12.99 5.59 3.37
C SER A 170 -13.20 6.08 4.80
N LEU A 171 -12.62 5.39 5.79
CA LEU A 171 -12.70 5.75 7.20
C LEU A 171 -12.21 7.18 7.46
N PHE A 172 -10.97 7.51 7.03
CA PHE A 172 -10.41 8.83 7.26
C PHE A 172 -11.05 9.92 6.40
N CYS A 173 -11.59 9.59 5.23
CA CYS A 173 -12.34 10.56 4.46
C CYS A 173 -13.70 10.90 5.09
N SER A 174 -14.29 9.98 5.86
CA SER A 174 -15.57 10.19 6.55
C SER A 174 -15.45 10.95 7.87
N LEU A 175 -14.22 11.09 8.40
CA LEU A 175 -13.89 11.86 9.60
C LEU A 175 -13.45 13.29 9.22
#